data_AF-A0A1M5CRT1-F1
#
_entry.id   AF-A0A1M5CRT1-F1
#
_cell.length_a   1.000
_cell.length_b   1.000
_cell.length_c   1.000
_cell.angle_alpha   90.00
_cell.angle_beta   90.00
_cell.angle_gamma   90.00
#
_symmetry.space_group_name_H-M   'P 1'
#
loop_
_entity.id
_entity.type
_entity.pdbx_description
1 polymer ?
#
loop_
_entity_poly.entity_id
_entity_poly.type
_entity_poly.pdbx_seq_one_letter_code
_entity_poly.pdbx_strand_id
1 'polypeptide(L)' 'MKKLTGLKRSLSSLENKKLKNLKSIVGGRYKIQSNISVNGSVEYDVYEYNGGPYIGRETWFNEDVN' A
#
# COMPACT_ATOMS: atom_id res chain seq x y z
N MET A 1 35.78 26.55 4.92
CA MET A 1 34.51 25.84 4.65
C MET A 1 33.55 26.76 3.91
N LYS A 2 33.17 26.45 2.67
CA LYS A 2 32.14 27.21 1.95
C LYS A 2 30.80 26.98 2.65
N LYS A 3 30.14 28.04 3.12
CA LYS A 3 28.89 27.94 3.87
C LYS A 3 27.77 27.44 2.93
N LEU A 4 27.10 26.34 3.30
CA LEU A 4 26.01 25.67 2.56
C LEU A 4 24.67 26.46 2.62
N THR A 5 24.70 27.77 2.41
CA THR A 5 23.51 28.63 2.48
C THR A 5 22.49 28.35 1.38
N GLY A 6 22.90 27.76 0.26
CA GLY A 6 22.03 27.43 -0.87
C GLY A 6 21.05 26.28 -0.62
N LEU A 7 21.43 25.29 0.22
CA LEU A 7 20.60 24.11 0.48
C LEU A 7 19.33 24.42 1.29
N LYS A 8 19.37 25.45 2.14
CA LYS A 8 18.19 25.84 2.95
C LYS A 8 17.01 26.29 2.08
N ARG A 9 17.27 26.96 0.95
CA ARG A 9 16.22 27.42 0.02
C ARG A 9 15.60 26.30 -0.80
N SER A 10 16.37 25.28 -1.18
CA SER A 10 15.84 24.11 -1.91
C SER A 10 15.03 23.19 -0.99
N LEU A 11 15.44 23.05 0.28
CA LEU A 11 14.74 22.20 1.26
C LEU A 11 13.34 22.74 1.60
N SER A 12 13.18 24.06 1.77
CA SER A 12 11.86 24.67 2.06
C SER A 12 10.82 24.42 0.95
N SER A 13 11.28 24.23 -0.29
CA SER A 13 10.42 23.90 -1.45
C SER A 13 9.98 22.42 -1.47
N LEU A 14 10.75 21.55 -0.82
CA LEU A 14 10.49 20.11 -0.69
C LEU A 14 9.67 19.80 0.57
N GLU A 15 9.89 20.53 1.66
CA GLU A 15 9.16 20.40 2.93
C GLU A 15 7.65 20.65 2.78
N ASN A 16 7.25 21.47 1.81
CA ASN A 16 5.85 21.82 1.58
C ASN A 16 5.13 20.94 0.55
N LYS A 17 5.81 19.97 -0.06
CA LYS A 17 5.15 18.96 -0.89
C LYS A 17 4.53 17.87 0.00
N LYS A 18 3.52 18.25 0.78
CA LYS A 18 2.65 17.27 1.46
C LYS A 18 2.03 16.39 0.36
N LEU A 19 2.28 15.08 0.42
CA LEU A 19 1.65 14.10 -0.47
C LEU A 19 0.14 14.18 -0.24
N LYS A 20 -0.57 14.88 -1.12
CA LYS A 20 -2.02 14.95 -1.12
C LYS A 20 -2.51 13.60 -1.64
N ASN A 21 -3.41 12.96 -0.90
CA ASN A 21 -4.03 11.68 -1.27
C ASN A 21 -3.11 10.46 -1.19
N LEU A 22 -2.68 10.09 0.02
CA LEU A 22 -1.98 8.82 0.28
C LEU A 22 -2.84 7.58 -0.06
N LYS A 23 -4.17 7.73 -0.18
CA LYS A 23 -5.06 6.62 -0.58
C LYS A 23 -4.82 6.16 -2.02
N SER A 24 -4.32 7.01 -2.90
CA SER A 24 -3.94 6.63 -4.27
C SER A 24 -2.52 6.09 -4.38
N ILE A 25 -1.71 6.22 -3.33
CA ILE A 25 -0.44 5.48 -3.23
C ILE A 25 -0.85 4.06 -2.82
N VAL A 26 -1.16 3.25 -3.84
CA VAL A 26 -1.35 1.81 -3.67
C VAL A 26 0.04 1.20 -3.45
N GLY A 27 0.61 1.46 -2.27
CA GLY A 27 1.76 0.74 -1.76
C GLY A 27 1.24 -0.48 -1.02
N GLY A 28 1.31 -1.65 -1.64
CA GLY A 28 0.85 -2.89 -1.04
C GLY A 28 0.45 -3.93 -2.07
N ARG A 29 0.42 -5.19 -1.64
CA ARG A 29 -0.03 -6.31 -2.47
C ARG A 29 -1.48 -6.08 -2.91
N TYR A 30 -1.77 -6.33 -4.18
CA TYR A 30 -3.11 -6.26 -4.73
C TYR A 30 -3.84 -7.58 -4.45
N LYS A 31 -5.02 -7.51 -3.82
CA LYS A 31 -5.78 -8.69 -3.40
C LYS A 31 -7.11 -8.74 -4.14
N ILE A 32 -7.42 -9.89 -4.74
CA ILE A 32 -8.72 -10.18 -5.35
C ILE A 32 -9.38 -11.26 -4.51
N GLN A 33 -10.60 -11.00 -4.04
CA GLN A 33 -11.37 -11.99 -3.32
C GLN A 33 -11.72 -13.16 -4.24
N SER A 34 -11.40 -14.37 -3.81
CA SER A 34 -11.81 -15.60 -4.47
C SER A 34 -13.32 -15.84 -4.27
N ASN A 35 -13.95 -16.54 -5.22
CA ASN A 35 -15.37 -16.90 -5.13
C ASN A 35 -15.63 -18.08 -4.16
N ILE A 36 -14.60 -18.56 -3.48
CA ILE A 36 -14.69 -19.68 -2.56
C ILE A 36 -14.69 -19.13 -1.13
N SER A 37 -15.77 -19.42 -0.41
CA SER A 37 -15.86 -19.23 1.04
C SER A 37 -15.70 -20.59 1.70
N VAL A 38 -14.63 -20.77 2.47
CA VAL A 38 -14.39 -22.01 3.21
C VAL A 38 -14.60 -21.71 4.69
N ASN A 39 -15.69 -22.25 5.24
CA ASN A 39 -15.91 -22.34 6.69
C ASN A 39 -15.78 -20.99 7.44
N GLY A 40 -16.42 -19.93 6.93
CA GLY A 40 -16.37 -18.59 7.55
C GLY A 40 -15.10 -17.78 7.22
N SER A 41 -14.24 -18.30 6.34
CA SER A 41 -13.02 -17.64 5.89
C SER A 41 -13.14 -17.16 4.45
N VAL A 42 -12.59 -15.99 4.18
CA VAL A 42 -12.50 -15.42 2.84
C VAL A 42 -11.10 -15.63 2.30
N GLU A 43 -11.00 -16.22 1.12
CA GLU A 43 -9.73 -16.39 0.42
C GLU A 43 -9.47 -15.22 -0.53
N TYR A 44 -8.22 -14.79 -0.60
CA TYR A 44 -7.76 -13.75 -1.51
C TYR A 44 -6.56 -14.26 -2.31
N ASP A 45 -6.62 -14.11 -3.63
CA ASP A 45 -5.45 -14.24 -4.49
C ASP A 45 -4.68 -12.92 -4.48
N VAL A 46 -3.37 -13.01 -4.26
CA VAL A 46 -2.50 -11.88 -3.95
C VAL A 46 -1.47 -11.69 -5.05
N TYR A 47 -1.35 -10.46 -5.53
CA TYR A 47 -0.45 -10.03 -6.59
C TYR A 47 0.44 -8.89 -6.11
N GLU A 48 1.59 -8.70 -6.76
CA GLU A 48 2.51 -7.61 -6.38
C GLU A 48 1.91 -6.22 -6.61
N TYR A 49 1.10 -6.08 -7.66
CA TYR A 49 0.29 -4.91 -7.99
C TYR A 49 -0.86 -5.34 -8.91
N ASN A 50 -1.78 -4.42 -9.26
CA ASN A 50 -2.90 -4.72 -10.16
C ASN A 50 -2.39 -5.12 -11.57
N GLY A 51 -2.66 -6.35 -11.99
CA GLY A 51 -2.11 -6.93 -13.24
C GLY A 51 -0.64 -7.37 -13.14
N GLY A 52 -0.06 -7.38 -11.94
CA GLY A 52 1.30 -7.81 -11.67
C GLY A 52 1.44 -9.33 -11.49
N PRO A 53 2.65 -9.83 -11.18
CA PRO A 53 2.89 -11.24 -10.94
C PRO A 53 2.10 -11.75 -9.72
N TYR A 54 1.64 -13.00 -9.82
CA TYR A 54 0.99 -13.73 -8.73
C TYR A 54 2.02 -14.03 -7.63
N ILE A 55 1.64 -13.75 -6.38
CA ILE A 55 2.46 -14.01 -5.19
C ILE A 55 1.98 -15.27 -4.48
N GLY A 56 0.67 -15.44 -4.32
CA GLY A 56 0.10 -16.54 -3.54
C GLY A 56 -1.33 -16.30 -3.10
N ARG A 57 -1.82 -17.15 -2.19
CA ARG A 57 -3.16 -17.07 -1.61
C ARG A 57 -3.11 -16.78 -0.12
N GLU A 58 -3.95 -15.88 0.34
CA GLU A 58 -4.13 -15.55 1.75
C GLU A 58 -5.57 -15.88 2.17
N THR A 59 -5.73 -16.60 3.28
CA THR A 59 -7.05 -16.92 3.87
C THR A 59 -7.24 -16.07 5.11
N TRP A 60 -8.34 -15.31 5.15
CA TRP A 60 -8.70 -14.42 6.25
C TRP A 60 -9.94 -14.97 6.93
N PHE A 61 -9.85 -15.28 8.22
CA PHE A 61 -11.01 -15.62 9.03
C PHE A 61 -11.68 -14.32 9.43
N ASN A 62 -12.99 -14.20 9.16
CA ASN A 62 -13.74 -13.11 9.78
C ASN A 62 -13.93 -13.51 11.24
N GLU A 63 -13.14 -12.91 12.13
CA GLU A 63 -13.49 -12.92 13.56
C GLU A 63 -14.76 -12.07 13.69
N ASP A 64 -15.92 -12.72 13.74
CA ASP A 64 -17.16 -12.06 14.07
C ASP A 64 -16.97 -11.31 15.40
N VAL A 65 -17.14 -9.99 15.32
CA VAL A 65 -17.15 -9.05 16.44
C VAL A 65 -18.27 -9.48 17.39
N ASN A 66 -17.90 -9.97 18.58
CA ASN A 66 -18.81 -10.11 19.71
C ASN A 66 -19.28 -8.73 20.21
#